data_AF-A0A915P1N1-F1
#
_entry.id   AF-A0A915P1N1-F1
#
_cell.length_a   1.000
_cell.length_b   1.000
_cell.length_c   1.000
_cell.angle_alpha   90.00
_cell.angle_beta   90.00
_cell.angle_gamma   90.00
#
_symmetry.space_group_name_H-M   'P 1'
#
loop_
_entity.id
_entity.type
_entity.pdbx_description
1 polymer ?
#
loop_
_entity_poly.entity_id
_entity_poly.type
_entity_poly.pdbx_seq_one_letter_code
_entity_poly.pdbx_strand_id
1 'polypeptide(L)'
;VIAERLGIEFVGYELVPFGSCSFIRSLRKENSDKIEELPLYGSGGWRPFGQPALDKALIAFMDCFIQVEKRLKQHFPGTQLLPYRMLKDKIIDRDSQYLIKMQLNSPERWTKSMKCLLLNMKRVIGILTTLPIVTQQQNSPQLSSGTLTPTINTLKI
;
A
#
# COMPACT_ATOMS: atom_id res chain seq x y z
N VAL A 1 7.06 2.79 6.22
CA VAL A 1 7.01 4.28 6.33
C VAL A 1 5.70 4.92 5.89
N ILE A 2 5.40 5.08 4.58
CA ILE A 2 4.15 5.79 4.14
C ILE A 2 2.90 5.07 4.65
N ALA A 3 2.84 3.74 4.48
CA ALA A 3 1.73 2.92 4.92
C ALA A 3 1.53 3.00 6.43
N GLU A 4 2.61 2.84 7.23
CA GLU A 4 2.58 3.02 8.68
C GLU A 4 2.06 4.39 9.09
N ARG A 5 2.56 5.47 8.49
CA ARG A 5 2.15 6.84 8.82
C ARG A 5 0.67 7.10 8.52
N LEU A 6 0.13 6.44 7.51
CA LEU A 6 -1.29 6.52 7.15
C LEU A 6 -2.16 5.45 7.83
N GLY A 7 -1.57 4.56 8.64
CA GLY A 7 -2.27 3.41 9.22
C GLY A 7 -2.95 2.55 8.16
N ILE A 8 -2.22 2.20 7.10
CA ILE A 8 -2.71 1.35 6.00
C ILE A 8 -2.22 -0.07 6.21
N GLU A 9 -3.17 -0.99 6.26
CA GLU A 9 -2.93 -2.41 5.98
C GLU A 9 -3.37 -2.67 4.53
N PHE A 10 -2.46 -3.20 3.72
CA PHE A 10 -2.77 -3.44 2.31
C PHE A 10 -3.66 -4.66 2.16
N VAL A 11 -4.74 -4.50 1.39
CA VAL A 11 -5.64 -5.60 1.06
C VAL A 11 -4.93 -6.52 0.05
N GLY A 12 -4.75 -7.78 0.45
CA GLY A 12 -4.23 -8.84 -0.42
C GLY A 12 -2.70 -8.88 -0.58
N TYR A 13 -1.97 -7.97 0.05
CA TYR A 13 -0.51 -7.90 -0.06
C TYR A 13 0.17 -7.49 1.24
N GLU A 14 1.42 -7.90 1.40
CA GLU A 14 2.34 -7.40 2.42
C GLU A 14 3.62 -6.91 1.73
N LEU A 15 4.00 -5.65 1.95
CA LEU A 15 5.27 -5.11 1.46
C LEU A 15 6.39 -5.48 2.43
N VAL A 16 7.45 -6.12 1.92
CA VAL A 16 8.59 -6.58 2.74
C VAL A 16 9.87 -5.84 2.30
N PRO A 17 10.29 -4.79 3.03
CA PRO A 17 11.55 -4.12 2.79
C PRO A 17 12.72 -5.07 3.09
N PHE A 18 13.61 -5.27 2.12
CA PHE A 18 14.77 -6.15 2.27
C PHE A 18 15.96 -5.65 1.43
N GLY A 19 16.29 -4.36 1.58
CA GLY A 19 17.34 -3.69 0.81
C GLY A 19 17.09 -3.79 -0.70
N SER A 20 18.13 -4.19 -1.45
CA SER A 20 18.04 -4.45 -2.90
C SER A 20 17.22 -5.69 -3.28
N CYS A 21 16.84 -6.50 -2.29
CA CYS A 21 16.10 -7.74 -2.48
C CYS A 21 14.68 -7.65 -1.90
N SER A 22 14.12 -6.43 -1.80
CA SER A 22 12.75 -6.20 -1.35
C SER A 22 11.74 -6.96 -2.23
N PHE A 23 10.63 -7.38 -1.62
CA PHE A 23 9.59 -8.17 -2.29
C PHE A 23 8.20 -7.90 -1.71
N ILE A 24 7.17 -8.44 -2.37
CA ILE A 24 5.78 -8.37 -1.93
C ILE A 24 5.28 -9.79 -1.70
N ARG A 25 4.67 -10.06 -0.55
CA ARG A 25 3.93 -11.31 -0.36
C ARG A 25 2.50 -11.11 -0.84
N SER A 26 2.06 -11.96 -1.77
CA SER A 26 0.65 -12.05 -2.17
C SER A 26 -0.11 -12.87 -1.13
N LEU A 27 -1.09 -12.24 -0.48
CA LEU A 27 -1.97 -12.87 0.50
C LEU A 27 -3.26 -13.40 -0.15
N ARG A 28 -3.36 -13.29 -1.48
CA ARG A 28 -4.52 -13.76 -2.25
C ARG A 28 -4.51 -15.29 -2.27
N LYS A 29 -5.50 -15.88 -1.59
CA LYS A 29 -5.75 -17.32 -1.56
C LYS A 29 -6.43 -17.78 -2.85
N GLU A 30 -5.76 -17.64 -3.99
CA GLU A 30 -6.24 -18.27 -5.23
C GLU A 30 -5.55 -19.63 -5.35
N ASN A 31 -6.28 -20.69 -5.00
CA ASN A 31 -5.97 -22.12 -5.22
C ASN A 31 -4.84 -22.76 -4.40
N SER A 32 -4.19 -22.06 -3.47
CA SER A 32 -3.28 -22.69 -2.49
C SER A 32 -3.16 -21.87 -1.21
N ASP A 33 -2.87 -22.53 -0.08
CA ASP A 33 -2.50 -21.86 1.18
C ASP A 33 -1.07 -21.28 1.16
N LYS A 34 -0.36 -21.38 0.03
CA LYS A 34 1.00 -20.90 -0.09
C LYS A 34 1.03 -19.40 -0.39
N ILE A 35 1.74 -18.65 0.44
CA ILE A 35 2.08 -17.25 0.20
C ILE A 35 3.07 -17.18 -0.98
N GLU A 36 2.70 -16.48 -2.06
CA GLU A 36 3.59 -16.22 -3.21
C GLU A 36 4.45 -14.98 -2.91
N GLU A 37 5.77 -15.11 -3.02
CA GLU A 37 6.70 -13.98 -2.94
C GLU A 37 6.97 -13.41 -4.34
N LEU A 38 6.72 -12.11 -4.49
CA LEU A 38 6.84 -11.36 -5.73
C LEU A 38 8.05 -10.41 -5.61
N PRO A 39 9.21 -10.76 -6.20
CA PRO A 39 10.43 -9.98 -6.05
C PRO A 39 10.35 -8.64 -6.79
N LEU A 40 10.71 -7.54 -6.12
CA LEU A 40 10.83 -6.20 -6.72
C LEU A 40 12.25 -5.95 -7.27
N TYR A 41 12.93 -7.01 -7.65
CA TYR A 41 14.26 -7.00 -8.25
C TYR A 41 14.30 -8.00 -9.41
N GLY A 42 15.26 -7.82 -10.31
CA GLY A 42 15.42 -8.66 -11.50
C GLY A 42 16.89 -8.88 -11.85
N SER A 43 17.14 -9.68 -12.89
CA SER A 43 18.49 -10.12 -13.29
C SER A 43 19.41 -9.01 -13.87
N GLY A 44 19.00 -7.74 -13.82
CA GLY A 44 19.65 -6.63 -14.50
C GLY A 44 19.42 -6.60 -16.02
N GLY A 45 19.30 -5.38 -16.57
CA GLY A 45 19.15 -5.13 -18.01
C GLY A 45 17.71 -5.24 -18.55
N TRP A 46 17.49 -4.61 -19.71
CA TRP A 46 16.20 -4.64 -20.40
C TRP A 46 15.89 -6.04 -20.96
N ARG A 47 14.62 -6.45 -20.91
CA ARG A 47 14.10 -7.72 -21.44
C ARG A 47 12.76 -7.47 -22.16
N PRO A 48 12.69 -7.58 -23.50
CA PRO A 48 11.47 -7.24 -24.26
C PRO A 48 10.29 -8.18 -23.97
N PHE A 49 10.56 -9.43 -23.59
CA PHE A 49 9.54 -10.38 -23.14
C PHE A 49 9.22 -10.27 -21.64
N GLY A 50 9.80 -9.27 -20.98
CA GLY A 50 9.60 -8.99 -19.57
C GLY A 50 10.42 -9.89 -18.64
N GLN A 51 10.18 -9.70 -17.34
CA GLN A 51 10.62 -10.59 -16.29
C GLN A 51 9.36 -10.98 -15.50
N PRO A 52 8.80 -12.19 -15.67
CA PRO A 52 7.45 -12.51 -15.18
C PRO A 52 7.25 -12.24 -13.68
N ALA A 53 8.26 -12.54 -12.86
CA ALA A 53 8.21 -12.30 -11.42
C ALA A 53 8.20 -10.80 -11.08
N LEU A 54 9.09 -10.03 -11.70
CA LEU A 54 9.17 -8.57 -11.51
C LEU A 54 7.92 -7.87 -12.06
N ASP A 55 7.42 -8.27 -13.22
CA ASP A 55 6.22 -7.70 -13.81
C ASP A 55 5.00 -7.91 -12.90
N LYS A 56 4.83 -9.13 -12.35
CA LYS A 56 3.82 -9.39 -11.31
C LYS A 56 4.02 -8.51 -10.07
N ALA A 57 5.26 -8.41 -9.59
CA ALA A 57 5.58 -7.61 -8.40
C ALA A 57 5.29 -6.12 -8.60
N LEU A 58 5.60 -5.55 -9.77
CA LEU A 58 5.32 -4.15 -10.10
C LEU A 58 3.82 -3.86 -10.19
N ILE A 59 3.04 -4.81 -10.72
CA ILE A 59 1.57 -4.70 -10.74
C ILE A 59 1.02 -4.74 -9.31
N ALA A 60 1.48 -5.68 -8.48
CA ALA A 60 1.08 -5.76 -7.06
C ALA A 60 1.49 -4.50 -6.29
N PHE A 61 2.67 -3.95 -6.56
CA PHE A 61 3.15 -2.70 -5.98
C PHE A 61 2.26 -1.52 -6.36
N MET A 62 1.87 -1.42 -7.63
CA MET A 62 0.97 -0.35 -8.07
C MET A 62 -0.42 -0.48 -7.44
N ASP A 63 -0.93 -1.70 -7.25
CA ASP A 63 -2.19 -1.92 -6.52
C ASP A 63 -2.08 -1.41 -5.06
N CYS A 64 -1.00 -1.76 -4.36
CA CYS A 64 -0.73 -1.21 -3.02
C CYS A 64 -0.70 0.33 -3.03
N PHE A 65 -0.03 0.92 -4.03
CA PHE A 65 0.11 2.37 -4.09
C PHE A 65 -1.20 3.09 -4.49
N ILE A 66 -2.10 2.44 -5.23
CA ILE A 66 -3.48 2.91 -5.44
C ILE A 66 -4.26 2.92 -4.10
N GLN A 67 -4.04 1.94 -3.22
CA GLN A 67 -4.64 1.95 -1.88
C GLN A 67 -4.13 3.13 -1.03
N VAL A 68 -2.85 3.50 -1.16
CA VAL A 68 -2.30 4.72 -0.55
C VAL A 68 -3.03 5.97 -1.05
N GLU A 69 -3.20 6.10 -2.37
CA GLU A 69 -3.93 7.23 -2.95
C GLU A 69 -5.37 7.29 -2.44
N LYS A 70 -6.06 6.14 -2.36
CA LYS A 70 -7.43 6.05 -1.83
C LYS A 70 -7.51 6.52 -0.38
N ARG A 71 -6.58 6.10 0.48
CA ARG A 71 -6.53 6.55 1.87
C ARG A 71 -6.29 8.05 1.96
N LEU A 72 -5.39 8.59 1.14
CA LEU A 72 -5.09 10.02 1.14
C LEU A 72 -6.29 10.85 0.68
N LYS A 73 -7.07 10.38 -0.31
CA LYS A 73 -8.31 11.04 -0.76
C LYS A 73 -9.38 11.14 0.31
N GLN A 74 -9.38 10.27 1.33
CA GLN A 74 -10.30 10.39 2.47
C GLN A 74 -9.98 11.63 3.32
N HIS A 75 -8.72 12.05 3.36
CA HIS A 75 -8.29 13.28 4.06
C HIS A 75 -8.46 14.55 3.21
N PHE A 76 -8.51 14.41 1.88
CA PHE A 76 -8.61 15.52 0.93
C PHE A 76 -9.67 15.26 -0.15
N PRO A 77 -10.97 15.22 0.23
CA PRO A 77 -12.04 14.97 -0.73
C PRO A 77 -12.06 16.03 -1.83
N GLY A 78 -12.36 15.61 -3.06
CA GLY A 78 -12.48 16.50 -4.23
C GLY A 78 -11.16 17.05 -4.79
N THR A 79 -10.00 16.73 -4.20
CA THR A 79 -8.70 17.24 -4.65
C THR A 79 -7.96 16.23 -5.53
N GLN A 80 -7.44 16.69 -6.67
CA GLN A 80 -6.45 15.93 -7.43
C GLN A 80 -5.10 15.95 -6.70
N LEU A 81 -4.77 14.84 -6.02
CA LEU A 81 -3.56 14.75 -5.21
C LEU A 81 -2.30 14.43 -6.03
N LEU A 82 -2.45 13.52 -7.01
CA LEU A 82 -1.34 12.97 -7.78
C LEU A 82 -1.35 13.49 -9.22
N PRO A 83 -0.17 13.78 -9.80
CA PRO A 83 -0.07 14.26 -11.18
C PRO A 83 -0.44 13.19 -12.22
N TYR A 84 -0.22 11.91 -11.92
CA TYR A 84 -0.51 10.81 -12.84
C TYR A 84 -1.54 9.86 -12.26
N ARG A 85 -2.58 9.55 -13.03
CA ARG A 85 -3.61 8.60 -12.60
C ARG A 85 -3.10 7.17 -12.76
N MET A 86 -3.38 6.33 -11.77
CA MET A 86 -3.01 4.91 -11.79
C MET A 86 -4.26 4.04 -11.93
N LEU A 87 -4.20 3.02 -12.78
CA LEU A 87 -5.29 2.08 -13.02
C LEU A 87 -4.73 0.70 -13.37
N LYS A 88 -4.92 -0.28 -12.47
CA LYS A 88 -4.43 -1.66 -12.61
C LYS A 88 -2.93 -1.73 -12.89
N ASP A 89 -2.54 -2.00 -14.15
CA ASP A 89 -1.15 -2.11 -14.64
C ASP A 89 -0.73 -0.91 -15.49
N LYS A 90 -1.52 0.18 -15.49
CA LYS A 90 -1.31 1.38 -16.30
C LYS A 90 -1.18 2.65 -15.48
N ILE A 91 -0.32 3.54 -15.97
CA ILE A 91 -0.24 4.95 -15.56
C ILE A 91 -0.70 5.82 -16.74
N ILE A 92 -1.59 6.78 -16.45
CA ILE A 92 -2.17 7.70 -17.41
C ILE A 92 -1.54 9.08 -17.23
N ASP A 93 -0.97 9.61 -18.31
CA ASP A 93 -0.41 10.97 -18.43
C ASP A 93 -1.08 11.64 -19.63
N ARG A 94 -2.05 12.52 -19.35
CA ARG A 94 -2.93 13.12 -20.37
C ARG A 94 -3.60 12.03 -21.22
N ASP A 95 -3.35 12.00 -22.53
CA ASP A 95 -3.93 11.03 -23.46
C ASP A 95 -3.07 9.76 -23.64
N SER A 96 -1.93 9.68 -22.95
CA SER A 96 -1.00 8.55 -23.06
C SER A 96 -1.14 7.57 -21.91
N GLN A 97 -1.09 6.27 -22.23
CA GLN A 97 -1.08 5.17 -21.25
C GLN A 97 0.26 4.45 -21.28
N TYR A 98 0.87 4.25 -20.11
CA TYR A 98 2.13 3.54 -19.96
C TYR A 98 1.96 2.34 -19.04
N LEU A 99 2.42 1.17 -19.48
CA LEU A 99 2.39 -0.05 -18.68
C LEU A 99 3.53 -0.05 -17.66
N ILE A 100 3.23 -0.52 -16.45
CA ILE A 100 4.24 -0.69 -15.39
C ILE A 100 5.11 -1.94 -15.60
N LYS A 101 4.63 -2.89 -16.39
CA LYS A 101 5.35 -4.12 -16.78
C LYS A 101 6.26 -3.91 -17.98
N MET A 102 7.35 -4.69 -18.03
CA MET A 102 8.33 -4.71 -19.11
C MET A 102 7.85 -5.50 -20.33
N GLN A 103 7.07 -6.57 -20.10
CA GLN A 103 6.57 -7.42 -21.18
C GLN A 103 5.80 -6.61 -22.25
N LEU A 104 6.19 -6.80 -23.51
CA LEU A 104 5.57 -6.15 -24.68
C LEU A 104 5.53 -4.61 -24.57
N ASN A 105 6.56 -4.04 -23.95
CA ASN A 105 6.73 -2.60 -23.78
C ASN A 105 8.01 -2.13 -24.48
N SER A 106 8.21 -0.83 -24.65
CA SER A 106 9.51 -0.28 -25.10
C SER A 106 10.31 0.19 -23.88
N PRO A 107 11.66 0.20 -23.94
CA PRO A 107 12.49 0.71 -22.86
C PRO A 107 12.10 2.14 -22.44
N GLU A 108 11.82 3.01 -23.40
CA GLU A 108 11.47 4.41 -23.19
C GLU A 108 10.11 4.54 -22.50
N ARG A 109 9.13 3.76 -22.95
CA ARG A 109 7.77 3.76 -22.38
C ARG A 109 7.75 3.18 -20.97
N TRP A 110 8.50 2.11 -20.73
CA TRP A 110 8.64 1.53 -19.39
C TRP A 110 9.40 2.46 -18.45
N THR A 111 10.50 3.07 -18.91
CA THR A 111 11.24 4.08 -18.12
C THR A 111 10.35 5.28 -17.79
N LYS A 112 9.50 5.71 -18.73
CA LYS A 112 8.52 6.78 -18.51
C LYS A 112 7.47 6.38 -17.47
N SER A 113 6.97 5.13 -17.46
CA SER A 113 6.05 4.68 -16.40
C SER A 113 6.73 4.66 -15.03
N MET A 114 7.97 4.17 -14.93
CA MET A 114 8.74 4.21 -13.67
C MET A 114 8.91 5.64 -13.17
N LYS A 115 9.26 6.58 -14.06
CA LYS A 115 9.39 8.00 -13.73
C LYS A 115 8.07 8.58 -13.21
N CYS A 116 6.94 8.28 -13.85
CA CYS A 116 5.64 8.76 -13.40
C CYS A 116 5.25 8.16 -12.04
N LEU A 117 5.52 6.88 -11.79
CA LEU A 117 5.30 6.24 -10.49
C LEU A 117 6.11 6.93 -9.38
N LEU A 118 7.41 7.14 -9.61
CA LEU A 118 8.29 7.83 -8.65
C LEU A 118 7.84 9.27 -8.37
N LEU A 119 7.35 9.99 -9.38
CA LEU A 119 6.81 11.35 -9.21
C LEU A 119 5.53 11.34 -8.36
N ASN A 120 4.65 10.37 -8.54
CA ASN A 120 3.49 10.20 -7.66
C ASN A 120 3.94 9.90 -6.22
N MET A 121 4.93 9.01 -6.02
CA MET A 121 5.50 8.71 -4.70
C MET A 121 6.09 9.97 -4.04
N LYS A 122 6.87 10.76 -4.77
CA LYS A 122 7.39 12.05 -4.31
C LYS A 122 6.26 12.98 -3.89
N ARG A 123 5.16 13.03 -4.65
CA ARG A 123 4.01 13.87 -4.32
C ARG A 123 3.31 13.42 -3.03
N VAL A 124 3.12 12.12 -2.83
CA VAL A 124 2.60 11.57 -1.56
C VAL A 124 3.49 11.95 -0.39
N ILE A 125 4.80 11.77 -0.51
CA ILE A 125 5.75 12.17 0.54
C ILE A 125 5.60 13.66 0.87
N GLY A 126 5.54 14.53 -0.15
CA GLY A 126 5.33 15.96 0.05
C GLY A 126 4.03 16.28 0.80
N ILE A 127 2.91 15.66 0.42
CA ILE A 127 1.62 15.84 1.12
C ILE A 127 1.74 15.38 2.58
N LEU A 128 2.37 14.25 2.83
CA LEU A 128 2.58 13.75 4.19
C LEU A 128 3.48 14.71 4.99
N THR A 129 4.52 15.31 4.42
CA THR A 129 5.35 16.28 5.16
C THR A 129 4.58 17.51 5.62
N THR A 130 3.51 17.89 4.92
CA THR A 130 2.65 19.01 5.31
C THR A 130 1.49 18.63 6.23
N LEU A 131 1.20 17.33 6.37
CA LEU A 131 0.13 16.85 7.24
C LEU A 131 0.61 16.78 8.70
N PRO A 132 -0.11 17.40 9.65
CA PRO A 132 0.18 17.20 11.06
C PRO A 132 0.03 15.71 11.42
N ILE A 133 0.94 15.19 12.24
CA ILE A 133 0.88 13.79 12.70
C ILE A 133 -0.34 13.67 13.61
N VAL A 134 -1.43 13.13 13.08
CA VAL A 134 -2.54 12.67 13.91
C VAL A 134 -2.16 11.27 14.42
N THR A 135 -1.57 11.21 15.61
CA THR A 135 -1.40 9.96 16.33
C THR A 135 -2.80 9.48 16.70
N GLN A 136 -3.30 8.42 16.05
CA GLN A 136 -4.50 7.76 16.55
C GLN A 136 -4.16 7.15 17.92
N GLN A 137 -4.66 7.74 18.99
CA GLN A 137 -4.71 7.09 20.29
C GLN A 137 -5.63 5.87 20.16
N GLN A 138 -5.08 4.68 20.40
CA GLN A 138 -5.87 3.48 20.68
C GLN A 138 -6.61 3.68 22.01
N ASN A 139 -7.82 4.25 21.96
CA ASN A 139 -8.75 4.16 23.08
C ASN A 139 -9.38 2.76 23.06
N SER A 140 -8.84 1.87 23.88
CA SER A 140 -9.54 0.65 24.30
C SER A 140 -10.58 1.03 25.36
N PRO A 141 -11.84 0.59 25.29
CA PRO A 141 -12.78 0.75 26.39
C PRO A 141 -12.33 -0.12 27.57
N GLN A 142 -11.94 0.53 28.67
CA GLN A 142 -11.72 -0.14 29.96
C GLN A 142 -13.07 -0.70 30.45
N LEU A 143 -13.16 -2.02 30.54
CA LEU A 143 -14.29 -2.72 31.15
C LEU A 143 -14.23 -2.50 32.67
N SER A 144 -15.10 -1.65 33.21
CA SER A 144 -15.24 -1.45 34.65
C SER A 144 -15.80 -2.73 35.29
N SER A 145 -14.94 -3.50 35.95
CA SER A 145 -15.36 -4.55 36.88
C SER A 145 -15.78 -3.90 38.19
N GLY A 146 -17.04 -4.13 38.57
CA GLY A 146 -17.65 -3.60 39.78
C GLY A 146 -17.04 -4.20 41.04
N THR A 147 -16.84 -3.35 42.04
CA THR A 147 -16.50 -3.71 43.41
C THR A 147 -17.70 -4.39 44.06
N LEU A 148 -17.58 -5.67 44.40
CA LEU A 148 -18.50 -6.34 45.31
C LEU A 148 -18.09 -6.03 46.76
N THR A 149 -18.93 -5.31 47.50
CA THR A 149 -18.89 -5.29 48.96
C THR A 149 -20.01 -6.18 49.51
N PRO A 150 -19.74 -7.07 50.48
CA PRO A 150 -20.79 -7.82 51.16
C PRO A 150 -21.24 -7.04 52.42
N THR A 151 -22.50 -6.61 52.46
CA THR A 151 -23.12 -6.13 53.69
C THR A 151 -23.90 -7.27 54.32
N ILE A 152 -23.41 -7.73 55.48
CA ILE A 152 -24.10 -8.65 56.37
C ILE A 152 -25.29 -7.91 56.98
N ASN A 153 -26.52 -8.38 56.72
CA ASN A 153 -27.69 -7.98 57.48
C ASN A 153 -28.13 -9.13 58.39
N THR A 154 -27.84 -8.97 59.67
CA THR A 154 -28.50 -9.64 60.77
C THR A 154 -29.91 -9.07 60.91
N LEU A 155 -30.95 -9.90 60.79
CA LEU A 155 -32.27 -9.57 61.30
C LEU A 155 -32.81 -10.74 62.13
N LYS A 156 -33.01 -10.42 63.41
CA LYS A 156 -33.80 -11.16 64.39
C LYS A 156 -35.24 -11.30 63.87
N ILE A 157 -35.83 -12.49 63.99
CA ILE A 157 -36.97 -12.86 64.85
C ILE A 157 -36.91 -14.38 65.01
#